data_AF-A0A967I947-F1
#
_entry.id   AF-A0A967I947-F1
#
_cell.length_a   1.000
_cell.length_b   1.000
_cell.length_c   1.000
_cell.angle_alpha   90.00
_cell.angle_beta   90.00
_cell.angle_gamma   90.00
#
_symmetry.space_group_name_H-M   'P 1'
#
loop_
_entity.id
_entity.type
_entity.pdbx_description
1 polymer ?
#
loop_
_entity_poly.entity_id
_entity_poly.type
_entity_poly.pdbx_seq_one_letter_code
_entity_poly.pdbx_strand_id
1 'polypeptide(L)'
;MTEKKTAILLMGHGSRVAEANDALRVIADQVRNDGGFEIVEVSFRELHEPDIQAGIDACVEQGAGRILLYPYFLFAGAHVLEDLP
;
A
#
# COMPACT_ATOMS: atom_id res chain seq x y z
N MET A 1 18.54 -15.29 14.80
CA MET A 1 17.39 -15.29 13.87
C MET A 1 16.94 -13.85 13.77
N THR A 2 17.02 -13.23 12.61
CA THR A 2 16.59 -11.84 12.42
C THR A 2 15.08 -11.78 12.66
N GLU A 3 14.62 -10.88 13.52
CA GLU A 3 13.19 -10.60 13.68
C GLU A 3 12.59 -10.26 12.31
N LYS A 4 11.51 -10.95 11.95
CA LYS A 4 10.82 -10.71 10.67
C LYS A 4 9.97 -9.45 10.80
N LYS A 5 10.30 -8.42 10.03
CA LYS A 5 9.55 -7.15 10.00
C LYS A 5 8.16 -7.37 9.39
N THR A 6 7.16 -6.68 9.92
CA THR A 6 5.82 -6.60 9.31
C THR A 6 5.74 -5.31 8.50
N ALA A 7 5.41 -5.43 7.21
CA ALA A 7 5.14 -4.31 6.32
C ALA A 7 3.64 -4.06 6.15
N ILE A 8 3.27 -2.82 5.86
CA ILE A 8 1.94 -2.46 5.38
C ILE A 8 2.06 -2.03 3.91
N LEU A 9 1.25 -2.62 3.04
CA LEU A 9 1.08 -2.16 1.67
C LEU A 9 -0.31 -1.54 1.52
N LEU A 10 -0.37 -0.22 1.41
CA LEU A 10 -1.59 0.53 1.17
C LEU A 10 -1.93 0.48 -0.33
N MET A 11 -3.11 -0.06 -0.64
CA MET A 11 -3.54 -0.23 -2.03
C MET A 11 -4.65 0.75 -2.38
N GLY A 12 -4.44 1.55 -3.42
CA GLY A 12 -5.46 2.39 -4.03
C GLY A 12 -5.88 1.87 -5.40
N HIS A 13 -7.00 2.36 -5.93
CA HIS A 13 -7.37 2.06 -7.32
C HIS A 13 -6.40 2.71 -8.33
N GLY A 14 -5.83 3.87 -7.98
CA GLY A 14 -5.07 4.72 -8.88
C GLY A 14 -5.99 5.69 -9.64
N SER A 15 -5.50 6.91 -9.84
CA SER A 15 -6.23 7.99 -10.50
C SER A 15 -5.38 8.59 -11.61
N ARG A 16 -6.06 9.13 -12.64
CA ARG A 16 -5.42 9.99 -13.66
C ARG A 16 -5.06 11.38 -13.12
N VAL A 17 -5.67 11.78 -12.00
CA VAL A 17 -5.36 13.02 -11.28
C VAL A 17 -4.25 12.70 -10.29
N ALA A 18 -3.05 13.24 -10.52
CA ALA A 18 -1.86 12.93 -9.74
C ALA A 18 -2.04 13.26 -8.24
N GLU A 19 -2.71 14.37 -7.95
CA GLU A 19 -2.97 14.85 -6.60
C GLU A 19 -3.80 13.86 -5.77
N ALA A 20 -4.65 13.05 -6.42
CA ALA A 20 -5.39 12.00 -5.74
C ALA A 20 -4.51 10.82 -5.34
N ASN A 21 -3.46 10.53 -6.10
CA ASN A 21 -2.47 9.50 -5.77
C ASN A 21 -1.54 9.98 -4.65
N ASP A 22 -1.20 11.27 -4.65
CA ASP A 22 -0.37 11.90 -3.59
C ASP A 22 -1.05 11.85 -2.22
N ALA A 23 -2.38 11.98 -2.17
CA ALA A 23 -3.13 11.82 -0.93
C ALA A 23 -2.86 10.47 -0.25
N LEU A 24 -2.76 9.37 -1.02
CA LEU A 24 -2.47 8.05 -0.46
C LEU A 24 -1.03 7.95 0.07
N ARG A 25 -0.08 8.66 -0.56
CA ARG A 25 1.30 8.76 -0.07
C ARG A 25 1.38 9.52 1.26
N VAL A 26 0.60 10.59 1.41
CA VAL A 26 0.48 11.31 2.69
C VAL A 26 -0.07 10.41 3.79
N ILE A 27 -1.07 9.58 3.49
CA ILE A 27 -1.59 8.59 4.45
C ILE A 27 -0.52 7.55 4.80
N ALA A 28 0.26 7.06 3.83
CA ALA A 28 1.36 6.14 4.09
C ALA A 28 2.41 6.71 5.06
N ASP A 29 2.76 7.98 4.90
CA ASP A 29 3.68 8.67 5.81
C ASP A 29 3.10 8.80 7.22
N GLN A 30 1.81 9.10 7.34
CA GLN A 30 1.12 9.11 8.64
C GLN A 30 1.10 7.73 9.29
N VAL A 31 0.77 6.68 8.54
CA VAL A 31 0.79 5.29 9.04
C VAL A 31 2.19 4.90 9.52
N ARG A 32 3.23 5.31 8.80
CA ARG A 32 4.63 5.07 9.19
C ARG A 32 4.97 5.77 10.49
N ASN A 33 4.64 7.06 10.60
CA ASN A 33 5.03 7.90 11.73
C ASN A 33 4.21 7.60 13.00
N ASP A 34 2.89 7.45 12.87
CA ASP A 34 1.98 7.33 14.01
C ASP A 34 1.75 5.87 14.40
N GLY A 35 1.82 4.94 13.44
CA GLY A 35 1.59 3.51 13.65
C GLY A 35 2.82 2.72 14.09
N GLY A 36 4.01 3.30 13.99
CA GLY A 36 5.27 2.64 14.38
C GLY A 36 5.70 1.50 13.43
N PHE A 37 5.22 1.50 12.20
CA PHE A 37 5.61 0.52 11.19
C PHE A 37 6.88 0.99 10.47
N GLU A 38 7.89 0.13 10.41
CA GLU A 38 9.14 0.46 9.72
C GLU A 38 9.02 0.44 8.19
N ILE A 39 8.12 -0.40 7.65
CA ILE A 39 7.92 -0.59 6.21
C ILE A 39 6.47 -0.29 5.87
N VAL A 40 6.26 0.80 5.14
CA VAL A 40 4.95 1.20 4.65
C VAL A 40 5.11 1.62 3.19
N GLU A 41 4.48 0.87 2.30
CA GLU A 41 4.51 1.10 0.86
C GLU A 41 3.11 1.44 0.33
N VAL A 42 3.06 2.00 -0.87
CA VAL A 42 1.84 2.33 -1.59
C VAL A 42 1.87 1.65 -2.94
N SER A 43 0.76 1.04 -3.35
CA SER A 43 0.59 0.53 -4.71
C SER A 43 -0.80 0.85 -5.26
N PHE A 44 -0.92 0.78 -6.58
CA PHE A 44 -2.17 1.05 -7.28
C PHE A 44 -2.57 -0.12 -8.17
N ARG A 45 -3.88 -0.34 -8.33
CA ARG A 45 -4.39 -1.43 -9.17
C ARG A 45 -4.32 -1.11 -10.66
N GLU A 46 -4.71 0.09 -11.05
CA GLU A 46 -4.78 0.50 -12.45
C GLU A 46 -4.30 1.93 -12.65
N LEU A 47 -3.80 2.24 -13.84
CA LEU A 47 -3.49 3.60 -14.32
C LEU A 47 -2.33 4.34 -13.60
N HIS A 48 -1.68 3.73 -12.61
CA HIS A 48 -0.56 4.36 -11.92
C HIS A 48 0.45 3.37 -11.34
N GLU A 49 1.71 3.80 -11.28
CA GLU A 49 2.80 3.06 -10.67
C GLU A 49 3.05 3.56 -9.23
N PRO A 50 3.54 2.70 -8.32
CA PRO A 50 3.87 1.29 -8.55
C PRO A 50 2.62 0.39 -8.51
N ASP A 51 2.63 -0.70 -9.29
CA ASP A 51 1.60 -1.74 -9.20
C ASP A 51 1.70 -2.56 -7.90
N ILE A 52 0.72 -3.44 -7.65
CA ILE A 52 0.66 -4.25 -6.42
C ILE A 52 1.88 -5.17 -6.29
N GLN A 53 2.35 -5.77 -7.38
CA GLN A 53 3.50 -6.67 -7.34
C GLN A 53 4.77 -5.90 -7.01
N ALA A 54 4.97 -4.74 -7.63
CA ALA A 54 6.09 -3.85 -7.34
C ALA A 54 6.07 -3.37 -5.88
N GLY A 55 4.90 -3.08 -5.31
CA GLY A 55 4.75 -2.75 -3.89
C GLY A 55 5.12 -3.91 -2.96
N ILE A 56 4.75 -5.15 -3.32
CA ILE A 56 5.15 -6.37 -2.60
C ILE A 56 6.67 -6.56 -2.66
N ASP A 57 7.25 -6.44 -3.85
CA ASP A 57 8.68 -6.62 -4.06
C ASP A 57 9.48 -5.60 -3.25
N ALA A 58 9.05 -4.33 -3.23
CA ALA A 58 9.65 -3.28 -2.40
C ALA A 58 9.59 -3.60 -0.89
N CYS A 59 8.49 -4.19 -0.40
CA CYS A 59 8.40 -4.63 0.99
C CYS A 59 9.39 -5.77 1.28
N VAL A 60 9.51 -6.74 0.36
CA VAL A 60 10.41 -7.89 0.50
C VAL A 60 11.88 -7.45 0.49
N GLU A 61 12.24 -6.54 -0.41
CA GLU A 61 13.60 -5.97 -0.49
C GLU A 61 14.02 -5.26 0.81
N GLN A 62 13.05 -4.67 1.52
CA GLN A 62 13.26 -4.05 2.84
C GLN A 62 13.30 -5.06 4.01
N GLY A 63 13.18 -6.36 3.72
CA GLY A 63 13.28 -7.43 4.71
C GLY A 63 11.96 -7.76 5.41
N ALA A 64 10.81 -7.42 4.82
CA ALA A 64 9.52 -7.82 5.35
C ALA A 64 9.38 -9.35 5.33
N GLY A 65 9.07 -9.94 6.48
CA GLY A 65 8.72 -11.37 6.58
C GLY A 65 7.21 -11.62 6.67
N ARG A 66 6.43 -10.54 6.76
CA ARG A 66 4.96 -10.51 6.72
C ARG A 66 4.54 -9.20 6.07
N ILE A 67 3.58 -9.25 5.15
CA ILE A 67 3.02 -8.07 4.47
C ILE A 67 1.51 -8.02 4.74
N LEU A 68 1.02 -6.89 5.24
CA LEU A 68 -0.39 -6.63 5.42
C LEU A 68 -0.89 -5.80 4.23
N LEU A 69 -1.72 -6.42 3.40
CA LEU A 69 -2.38 -5.76 2.28
C LEU A 69 -3.58 -4.97 2.80
N TYR A 70 -3.52 -3.65 2.70
CA TYR A 70 -4.57 -2.76 3.21
C TYR A 70 -5.24 -1.97 2.07
N PRO A 71 -6.40 -2.43 1.58
CA PRO A 71 -7.18 -1.70 0.59
C PRO A 71 -7.71 -0.39 1.17
N TYR A 72 -7.21 0.74 0.68
CA TYR A 72 -7.62 2.06 1.13
C TYR A 72 -8.72 2.63 0.21
N PHE A 73 -9.97 2.44 0.62
CA PHE A 73 -11.15 2.94 -0.08
C PHE A 73 -12.04 3.75 0.88
N LEU A 74 -12.41 4.96 0.47
CA LEU A 74 -13.30 5.83 1.25
C LEU A 74 -14.75 5.33 1.26
N PHE A 75 -15.15 4.61 0.22
CA PHE A 75 -16.48 4.03 0.08
C PHE A 75 -16.36 2.58 -0.37
N ALA A 76 -17.16 1.70 0.23
CA ALA A 76 -17.33 0.33 -0.24
C ALA A 76 -18.20 0.33 -1.51
N GLY A 77 -17.60 0.70 -2.65
CA GLY A 77 -18.17 0.42 -3.97
C GLY A 77 -17.91 -1.03 -4.39
N ALA A 78 -18.54 -1.49 -5.49
CA ALA A 78 -18.40 -2.84 -6.04
C ALA A 78 -16.93 -3.33 -6.17
N HIS A 79 -16.03 -2.37 -6.38
CA HIS A 79 -14.57 -2.49 -6.40
C HIS A 79 -13.94 -3.21 -5.20
N VAL A 80 -14.40 -3.03 -3.96
CA VAL A 80 -13.71 -3.64 -2.80
C VAL A 80 -13.79 -5.17 -2.79
N LEU A 81 -14.84 -5.75 -3.39
CA LEU A 81 -15.05 -7.21 -3.43
C LEU A 81 -14.45 -7.88 -4.67
N GLU A 82 -14.21 -7.13 -5.75
CA GLU A 82 -13.65 -7.66 -7.01
C GLU A 82 -12.18 -7.27 -7.23
N ASP A 83 -11.66 -6.25 -6.52
CA ASP A 83 -10.34 -5.68 -6.79
C ASP A 83 -9.21 -6.22 -5.92
N LEU A 84 -9.52 -7.08 -4.95
CA LEU A 84 -8.53 -7.72 -4.09
C LEU A 84 -8.29 -9.17 -4.53
N PRO A 85 -7.03 -9.59 -4.75
CA PRO A 85 -6.69 -10.98 -5.05
C PRO A 85 -6.96 -11.94 -3.88
#